data_AF-A0A7S3VZD0-F1
#
_entry.id   AF-A0A7S3VZD0-F1
#
_cell.length_a   1.000
_cell.length_b   1.000
_cell.length_c   1.000
_cell.angle_alpha   90.00
_cell.angle_beta   90.00
_cell.angle_gamma   90.00
#
_symmetry.space_group_name_H-M   'P 1'
#
loop_
_entity.id
_entity.type
_entity.pdbx_description
1 polymer ?
#
loop_
_entity_poly.entity_id
_entity_poly.type
_entity_poly.pdbx_seq_one_letter_code
_entity_poly.pdbx_strand_id
1 'polypeptide(L)'
;ARVMVRIDSGHVIGDNMWLWRADHDISGLVRNGDNPCEHGLIVTGDHVTMYGLAVEHTLRDLVQWYGQHGRTYFYQSELPYDATPVWGEAGYVGYRVPDTVRTHKAYAVGVYHFFRDYAVTVKRGIACPPWLEDDFESPLSVYLTGKGRMEHVLNGWGGVTAKGVAQVQWSCEQKPHLEAPAFLPTTTVPATTTLPTTTGLPTTTLVPTTTTLPTT
;
A
#
# COMPACT_ATOMS: atom_id res chain seq x y z
N ALA A 1 -4.26 11.38 10.01
CA ALA A 1 -4.07 11.55 8.56
C ALA A 1 -4.26 10.20 7.88
N ARG A 2 -4.64 10.12 6.60
CA ARG A 2 -4.81 8.82 5.91
C ARG A 2 -3.48 8.17 5.51
N VAL A 3 -2.43 8.97 5.34
CA VAL A 3 -1.08 8.55 4.98
C VAL A 3 -0.11 9.24 5.94
N MET A 4 0.92 8.55 6.46
CA MET A 4 1.92 9.19 7.33
C MET A 4 2.89 10.05 6.52
N VAL A 5 3.48 9.47 5.47
CA VAL A 5 4.43 10.16 4.58
C VAL A 5 4.07 9.89 3.12
N ARG A 6 4.01 10.96 2.33
CA ARG A 6 3.98 10.90 0.87
C ARG A 6 5.20 11.61 0.31
N ILE A 7 5.89 10.96 -0.63
CA ILE A 7 7.07 11.50 -1.30
C ILE A 7 6.74 11.66 -2.79
N ASP A 8 6.41 12.88 -3.18
CA ASP A 8 6.13 13.23 -4.57
C ASP A 8 7.36 13.74 -5.32
N SER A 9 8.37 14.25 -4.60
CA SER A 9 9.62 14.71 -5.21
C SER A 9 10.53 13.54 -5.57
N GLY A 10 11.11 13.58 -6.76
CA GLY A 10 12.14 12.63 -7.15
C GLY A 10 13.46 12.85 -6.41
N HIS A 11 14.35 11.85 -6.46
CA HIS A 11 15.69 11.87 -5.86
C HIS A 11 15.74 12.09 -4.33
N VAL A 12 14.62 11.94 -3.64
CA VAL A 12 14.59 12.00 -2.16
C VAL A 12 15.31 10.79 -1.59
N ILE A 13 16.09 11.02 -0.54
CA ILE A 13 16.72 9.97 0.26
C ILE A 13 16.02 9.95 1.62
N GLY A 14 15.46 8.80 1.97
CA GLY A 14 15.09 8.48 3.34
C GLY A 14 16.16 7.60 3.97
N ASP A 15 16.53 7.91 5.20
CA ASP A 15 17.53 7.17 5.97
C ASP A 15 17.04 7.01 7.40
N ASN A 16 16.95 5.77 7.87
CA ASN A 16 16.52 5.41 9.21
C ASN A 16 15.13 5.95 9.57
N MET A 17 14.13 5.61 8.75
CA MET A 17 12.75 6.05 8.94
C MET A 17 11.90 4.93 9.55
N TRP A 18 11.19 5.23 10.63
CA TRP A 18 10.18 4.35 11.21
C TRP A 18 8.81 5.01 11.21
N LEU A 19 7.88 4.44 10.44
CA LEU A 19 6.51 4.93 10.27
C LEU A 19 5.54 3.96 10.94
N TRP A 20 5.15 4.28 12.16
CA TRP A 20 4.46 3.36 13.05
C TRP A 20 3.03 3.81 13.35
N ARG A 21 2.04 3.01 12.96
CA ARG A 21 0.68 3.13 13.52
C ARG A 21 0.71 2.36 14.83
N ALA A 22 0.43 3.04 15.93
CA ALA A 22 0.52 2.42 17.25
C ALA A 22 -0.28 1.12 17.35
N ASP A 23 0.37 0.03 17.75
CA ASP A 23 -0.27 -1.23 18.12
C ASP A 23 -0.52 -1.34 19.64
N HIS A 24 0.12 -0.46 20.42
CA HIS A 24 -0.06 -0.28 21.86
C HIS A 24 0.26 1.16 22.29
N ASP A 25 -0.19 1.53 23.49
CA ASP A 25 0.16 2.75 24.19
C ASP A 25 0.18 2.51 25.72
N ILE A 26 0.30 3.59 26.50
CA ILE A 26 0.32 3.50 27.97
C ILE A 26 -1.00 2.97 28.57
N SER A 27 -2.11 3.09 27.85
CA SER A 27 -3.44 2.63 28.25
C SER A 27 -3.70 1.18 27.83
N GLY A 28 -2.88 0.60 26.96
CA GLY A 28 -2.92 -0.81 26.59
C GLY A 28 -2.77 -1.05 25.09
N LEU A 29 -3.49 -2.06 24.58
CA LEU A 29 -3.39 -2.50 23.19
C LEU A 29 -4.35 -1.72 22.28
N VAL A 30 -3.88 -1.31 21.10
CA VAL A 30 -4.70 -0.71 20.04
C VAL A 30 -5.47 -1.81 19.28
N ARG A 31 -6.76 -1.59 19.02
CA ARG A 31 -7.68 -2.58 18.42
C ARG A 31 -8.62 -1.94 17.42
N ASN A 32 -9.37 -2.77 16.69
CA ASN A 32 -10.56 -2.37 15.93
C ASN A 32 -10.35 -1.19 14.94
N GLY A 33 -9.14 -1.00 14.42
CA GLY A 33 -8.84 0.11 13.53
C GLY A 33 -8.64 1.47 14.22
N ASP A 34 -8.49 1.50 15.54
CA ASP A 34 -8.14 2.69 16.31
C ASP A 34 -6.85 3.34 15.75
N ASN A 35 -6.67 4.64 15.96
CA ASN A 35 -5.58 5.41 15.33
C ASN A 35 -5.57 5.24 13.79
N PRO A 36 -6.67 5.61 13.10
CA PRO A 36 -6.83 5.27 11.69
C PRO A 36 -5.74 5.90 10.82
N CYS A 37 -4.98 5.03 10.16
CA CYS A 37 -3.98 5.37 9.15
C CYS A 37 -4.01 4.29 8.08
N GLU A 38 -4.24 4.65 6.83
CA GLU A 38 -4.38 3.68 5.74
C GLU A 38 -3.04 3.19 5.24
N HIS A 39 -2.08 4.10 5.07
CA HIS A 39 -0.76 3.80 4.52
C HIS A 39 0.33 4.48 5.37
N GLY A 40 1.47 3.82 5.52
CA GLY A 40 2.62 4.45 6.15
C GLY A 40 3.35 5.32 5.14
N LEU A 41 3.73 4.73 4.01
CA LEU A 41 4.50 5.40 2.96
C LEU A 41 3.84 5.26 1.59
N ILE A 42 3.69 6.39 0.89
CA ILE A 42 3.39 6.41 -0.55
C ILE A 42 4.52 7.15 -1.26
N VAL A 43 5.19 6.49 -2.21
CA VAL A 43 6.24 7.09 -3.05
C VAL A 43 5.73 7.22 -4.47
N THR A 44 5.64 8.43 -4.99
CA THR A 44 5.26 8.74 -6.37
C THR A 44 6.41 9.40 -7.14
N GLY A 45 7.37 10.00 -6.44
CA GLY A 45 8.59 10.54 -7.05
C GLY A 45 9.54 9.46 -7.55
N ASP A 46 10.17 9.70 -8.70
CA ASP A 46 11.16 8.79 -9.28
C ASP A 46 12.53 8.90 -8.57
N HIS A 47 13.36 7.87 -8.66
CA HIS A 47 14.72 7.83 -8.12
C HIS A 47 14.82 8.05 -6.60
N VAL A 48 13.73 7.80 -5.87
CA VAL A 48 13.73 7.82 -4.40
C VAL A 48 14.54 6.62 -3.89
N THR A 49 15.33 6.84 -2.84
CA THR A 49 16.11 5.79 -2.19
C THR A 49 15.79 5.75 -0.70
N MET A 50 15.61 4.55 -0.16
CA MET A 50 15.36 4.30 1.26
C MET A 50 16.48 3.42 1.83
N TYR A 51 17.09 3.86 2.93
CA TYR A 51 18.01 3.08 3.74
C TYR A 51 17.40 2.86 5.12
N GLY A 52 17.29 1.61 5.57
CA GLY A 52 16.78 1.32 6.91
C GLY A 52 15.32 1.79 7.12
N LEU A 53 14.39 1.28 6.32
CA LEU A 53 12.97 1.66 6.40
C LEU A 53 12.18 0.67 7.27
N ALA A 54 11.40 1.17 8.21
CA ALA A 54 10.41 0.41 8.96
C ALA A 54 9.03 1.05 8.80
N VAL A 55 8.01 0.26 8.45
CA VAL A 55 6.62 0.74 8.33
C VAL A 55 5.68 -0.31 8.90
N GLU A 56 4.78 0.06 9.80
CA GLU A 56 4.05 -0.93 10.60
C GLU A 56 2.57 -0.58 10.81
N HIS A 57 1.77 -1.65 10.84
CA HIS A 57 0.39 -1.74 11.32
C HIS A 57 -0.66 -0.86 10.65
N THR A 58 -0.41 -0.28 9.48
CA THR A 58 -1.44 0.54 8.79
C THR A 58 -2.57 -0.30 8.20
N LEU A 59 -3.74 0.32 7.99
CA LEU A 59 -5.01 -0.36 7.73
C LEU A 59 -5.25 -0.76 6.26
N ARG A 60 -4.28 -0.50 5.37
CA ARG A 60 -4.22 -0.98 3.99
C ARG A 60 -2.77 -1.39 3.69
N ASP A 61 -2.32 -1.35 2.43
CA ASP A 61 -0.92 -1.57 2.11
C ASP A 61 0.00 -0.66 2.96
N LEU A 62 1.03 -1.22 3.59
CA LEU A 62 1.92 -0.43 4.45
C LEU A 62 2.77 0.54 3.61
N VAL A 63 3.36 0.03 2.54
CA VAL A 63 4.10 0.81 1.53
C VAL A 63 3.45 0.64 0.16
N GLN A 64 3.26 1.76 -0.54
CA GLN A 64 2.97 1.77 -1.98
C GLN A 64 4.01 2.58 -2.73
N TRP A 65 4.67 1.93 -3.70
CA TRP A 65 5.76 2.52 -4.46
C TRP A 65 5.42 2.64 -5.94
N TYR A 66 5.03 3.84 -6.37
CA TYR A 66 4.65 4.17 -7.74
C TYR A 66 5.79 4.78 -8.57
N GLY A 67 6.81 5.34 -7.92
CA GLY A 67 7.95 5.99 -8.60
C GLY A 67 8.92 5.00 -9.24
N GLN A 68 9.48 5.40 -10.39
CA GLN A 68 10.46 4.64 -11.16
C GLN A 68 11.85 4.70 -10.53
N HIS A 69 12.69 3.71 -10.82
CA HIS A 69 14.09 3.63 -10.36
C HIS A 69 14.23 3.70 -8.83
N GLY A 70 13.16 3.33 -8.10
CA GLY A 70 13.15 3.31 -6.65
C GLY A 70 14.11 2.26 -6.09
N ARG A 71 14.74 2.57 -4.97
CA ARG A 71 15.65 1.64 -4.28
C ARG A 71 15.36 1.56 -2.80
N THR A 72 15.26 0.34 -2.28
CA THR A 72 15.12 0.09 -0.85
C THR A 72 16.24 -0.81 -0.38
N TYR A 73 17.03 -0.32 0.55
CA TYR A 73 18.10 -1.06 1.21
C TYR A 73 17.68 -1.31 2.65
N PHE A 74 17.28 -2.55 2.92
CA PHE A 74 16.64 -2.99 4.15
C PHE A 74 15.23 -2.40 4.36
N TYR A 75 14.26 -3.29 4.53
CA TYR A 75 12.91 -2.94 4.94
C TYR A 75 12.39 -3.93 5.98
N GLN A 76 11.77 -3.40 7.04
CA GLN A 76 11.06 -4.18 8.03
C GLN A 76 9.60 -3.70 8.09
N SER A 77 8.69 -4.62 8.36
CA SER A 77 7.28 -4.29 8.59
C SER A 77 6.52 -5.32 9.38
N GLU A 78 5.52 -4.86 10.12
CA GLU A 78 4.57 -5.74 10.79
C GLU A 78 3.15 -5.43 10.32
N LEU A 79 2.45 -6.44 9.80
CA LEU A 79 1.05 -6.31 9.43
C LEU A 79 0.18 -5.97 10.66
N PRO A 80 -0.94 -5.25 10.49
CA PRO A 80 -1.78 -4.82 11.61
C PRO A 80 -2.24 -6.00 12.47
N TYR A 81 -1.95 -5.94 13.77
CA TYR A 81 -2.31 -7.01 14.70
C TYR A 81 -3.82 -7.14 14.90
N ASP A 82 -4.52 -6.02 14.72
CA ASP A 82 -5.97 -5.88 14.81
C ASP A 82 -6.67 -6.08 13.45
N ALA A 83 -5.95 -6.56 12.43
CA ALA A 83 -6.53 -6.89 11.13
C ALA A 83 -7.64 -7.93 11.27
N THR A 84 -8.71 -7.75 10.51
CA THR A 84 -9.77 -8.74 10.33
C THR A 84 -9.54 -9.55 9.05
N PRO A 85 -10.24 -10.67 8.83
CA PRO A 85 -10.15 -11.43 7.58
C PRO A 85 -10.40 -10.58 6.33
N VAL A 86 -11.26 -9.55 6.43
CA VAL A 86 -11.54 -8.60 5.34
C VAL A 86 -10.28 -7.90 4.85
N TRP A 87 -9.32 -7.59 5.73
CA TRP A 87 -8.04 -6.99 5.35
C TRP A 87 -7.23 -7.93 4.44
N GLY A 88 -7.19 -9.22 4.78
CA GLY A 88 -6.51 -10.25 3.98
C GLY A 88 -7.22 -10.54 2.66
N GLU A 89 -8.55 -10.59 2.67
CA GLU A 89 -9.40 -10.76 1.47
C GLU A 89 -9.26 -9.60 0.49
N ALA A 90 -9.12 -8.37 0.99
CA ALA A 90 -8.83 -7.18 0.20
C ALA A 90 -7.45 -7.22 -0.49
N GLY A 91 -6.58 -8.17 -0.09
CA GLY A 91 -5.30 -8.41 -0.73
C GLY A 91 -4.23 -7.38 -0.38
N TYR A 92 -4.37 -6.68 0.75
CA TYR A 92 -3.35 -5.75 1.24
C TYR A 92 -2.04 -6.47 1.60
N VAL A 93 -0.92 -5.76 1.48
CA VAL A 93 0.43 -6.31 1.66
C VAL A 93 1.32 -5.36 2.46
N GLY A 94 2.48 -5.84 2.93
CA GLY A 94 3.48 -4.98 3.57
C GLY A 94 4.13 -4.02 2.57
N TYR A 95 4.48 -4.54 1.39
CA TYR A 95 5.20 -3.77 0.37
C TYR A 95 4.61 -3.99 -1.02
N ARG A 96 4.06 -2.93 -1.63
CA ARG A 96 3.47 -2.99 -2.97
C ARG A 96 4.22 -2.11 -3.98
N VAL A 97 4.58 -2.72 -5.09
CA VAL A 97 4.97 -2.05 -6.34
C VAL A 97 3.89 -2.39 -7.39
N PRO A 98 3.21 -1.40 -8.01
CA PRO A 98 2.16 -1.64 -8.99
C PRO A 98 2.71 -1.84 -10.41
N ASP A 99 1.88 -2.41 -11.28
CA ASP A 99 2.19 -2.75 -12.69
C ASP A 99 2.54 -1.55 -13.58
N THR A 100 2.41 -0.32 -13.09
CA THR A 100 2.90 0.88 -13.77
C THR A 100 4.42 1.04 -13.65
N VAL A 101 5.04 0.39 -12.66
CA VAL A 101 6.49 0.50 -12.41
C VAL A 101 7.26 -0.46 -13.31
N ARG A 102 8.37 0.02 -13.86
CA ARG A 102 9.25 -0.73 -14.77
C ARG A 102 10.62 -1.00 -14.19
N THR A 103 11.03 -0.22 -13.19
CA THR A 103 12.32 -0.35 -12.54
C THR A 103 12.15 -0.09 -11.05
N HIS A 104 12.56 -1.06 -10.25
CA HIS A 104 12.58 -0.97 -8.80
C HIS A 104 13.62 -1.97 -8.30
N LYS A 105 14.37 -1.65 -7.25
CA LYS A 105 15.27 -2.61 -6.61
C LYS A 105 15.08 -2.61 -5.11
N ALA A 106 15.01 -3.78 -4.51
CA ALA A 106 14.84 -3.87 -3.06
C ALA A 106 15.68 -4.99 -2.48
N TYR A 107 16.35 -4.70 -1.37
CA TYR A 107 17.27 -5.61 -0.70
C TYR A 107 16.76 -5.86 0.71
N ALA A 108 16.68 -7.13 1.12
CA ALA A 108 16.27 -7.55 2.46
C ALA A 108 14.92 -6.93 2.88
N VAL A 109 13.88 -7.17 2.07
CA VAL A 109 12.51 -6.74 2.36
C VAL A 109 11.82 -7.80 3.23
N GLY A 110 11.63 -7.49 4.51
CA GLY A 110 10.97 -8.35 5.48
C GLY A 110 9.54 -7.92 5.80
N VAL A 111 8.59 -8.86 5.66
CA VAL A 111 7.18 -8.64 6.04
C VAL A 111 6.74 -9.67 7.08
N TYR A 112 6.34 -9.17 8.24
CA TYR A 112 6.11 -9.97 9.43
C TYR A 112 4.62 -9.95 9.78
N HIS A 113 4.13 -11.03 10.40
CA HIS A 113 2.76 -11.09 10.89
C HIS A 113 2.64 -11.73 12.27
N PHE A 114 1.73 -11.17 13.07
CA PHE A 114 1.34 -11.66 14.39
C PHE A 114 -0.18 -11.90 14.49
N PHE A 115 -1.02 -11.16 13.73
CA PHE A 115 -2.49 -11.21 13.78
C PHE A 115 -3.07 -11.65 15.13
N ARG A 116 -2.96 -10.75 16.11
CA ARG A 116 -3.34 -11.01 17.51
C ARG A 116 -4.83 -11.30 17.66
N ASP A 117 -5.66 -10.52 16.98
CA ASP A 117 -7.09 -10.46 17.29
C ASP A 117 -7.92 -11.44 16.45
N TYR A 118 -7.60 -11.64 15.18
CA TYR A 118 -8.33 -12.54 14.27
C TYR A 118 -7.39 -13.47 13.50
N ALA A 119 -7.89 -14.64 13.07
CA ALA A 119 -7.16 -15.49 12.14
C ALA A 119 -7.28 -14.91 10.71
N VAL A 120 -6.24 -14.22 10.26
CA VAL A 120 -6.18 -13.61 8.93
C VAL A 120 -5.29 -14.43 8.01
N THR A 121 -5.77 -14.68 6.80
CA THR A 121 -4.95 -15.25 5.73
C THR A 121 -4.60 -14.15 4.74
N VAL A 122 -3.30 -13.94 4.51
CA VAL A 122 -2.81 -13.02 3.48
C VAL A 122 -2.13 -13.81 2.37
N LYS A 123 -2.42 -13.45 1.12
CA LYS A 123 -1.89 -14.19 -0.04
C LYS A 123 -0.38 -14.04 -0.21
N ARG A 124 0.19 -12.90 0.20
CA ARG A 124 1.62 -12.58 0.07
C ARG A 124 2.04 -11.45 1.00
N GLY A 125 3.31 -11.41 1.38
CA GLY A 125 3.89 -10.27 2.10
C GLY A 125 4.24 -9.10 1.19
N ILE A 126 4.75 -9.41 -0.01
CA ILE A 126 5.20 -8.44 -1.01
C ILE A 126 4.44 -8.68 -2.32
N ALA A 127 3.98 -7.60 -2.94
CA ALA A 127 3.39 -7.62 -4.27
C ALA A 127 4.18 -6.73 -5.22
N CYS A 128 4.62 -7.29 -6.35
CA CYS A 128 5.26 -6.53 -7.42
C CYS A 128 4.83 -7.08 -8.78
N PRO A 129 5.12 -6.37 -9.89
CA PRO A 129 4.93 -6.92 -11.21
C PRO A 129 5.88 -8.09 -11.48
N PRO A 130 5.49 -9.12 -12.26
CA PRO A 130 6.31 -10.30 -12.51
C PRO A 130 7.72 -10.01 -13.06
N TRP A 131 7.88 -8.95 -13.86
CA TRP A 131 9.17 -8.52 -14.41
C TRP A 131 10.12 -7.88 -13.39
N LEU A 132 9.67 -7.60 -12.16
CA LEU A 132 10.49 -7.06 -11.07
C LEU A 132 10.79 -8.09 -9.99
N GLU A 133 10.31 -9.34 -10.10
CA GLU A 133 10.43 -10.30 -8.99
C GLU A 133 11.89 -10.67 -8.67
N ASP A 134 12.78 -10.64 -9.66
CA ASP A 134 14.22 -10.87 -9.48
C ASP A 134 14.98 -9.62 -8.99
N ASP A 135 14.35 -8.45 -8.98
CA ASP A 135 14.92 -7.22 -8.39
C ASP A 135 14.69 -7.11 -6.88
N PHE A 136 13.98 -8.08 -6.28
CA PHE A 136 13.90 -8.26 -4.84
C PHE A 136 14.96 -9.27 -4.40
N GLU A 137 16.06 -8.76 -3.86
CA GLU A 137 17.16 -9.56 -3.35
C GLU A 137 16.96 -9.90 -1.87
N SER A 138 16.91 -11.19 -1.55
CA SER A 138 16.69 -11.70 -0.19
C SER A 138 15.38 -11.24 0.50
N PRO A 139 14.20 -11.28 -0.17
CA PRO A 139 12.93 -11.01 0.48
C PRO A 139 12.58 -12.14 1.45
N LEU A 140 11.94 -11.79 2.57
CA LEU A 140 11.51 -12.76 3.57
C LEU A 140 10.16 -12.42 4.17
N SER A 141 9.55 -13.44 4.77
CA SER A 141 8.39 -13.27 5.62
C SER A 141 8.52 -14.05 6.91
N VAL A 142 7.93 -13.51 7.97
CA VAL A 142 8.09 -14.03 9.33
C VAL A 142 6.73 -14.12 10.02
N TYR A 143 6.39 -15.30 10.49
CA TYR A 143 5.37 -15.51 11.50
C TYR A 143 6.00 -15.29 12.88
N LEU A 144 5.61 -14.21 13.54
CA LEU A 144 6.11 -13.89 14.88
C LEU A 144 5.49 -14.84 15.91
N THR A 145 4.16 -14.82 15.97
CA THR A 145 3.31 -15.66 16.82
C THR A 145 1.84 -15.38 16.46
N GLY A 146 0.90 -15.70 17.34
CA GLY A 146 -0.52 -15.34 17.22
C GLY A 146 -1.29 -16.20 16.23
N LYS A 147 -2.14 -15.56 15.42
CA LYS A 147 -3.10 -16.26 14.55
C LYS A 147 -2.74 -16.08 13.09
N GLY A 148 -3.50 -16.74 12.21
CA GLY A 148 -3.41 -16.50 10.78
C GLY A 148 -2.17 -17.09 10.12
N ARG A 149 -2.00 -16.74 8.85
CA ARG A 149 -0.94 -17.22 7.97
C ARG A 149 -0.69 -16.28 6.80
N MET A 150 0.52 -16.35 6.26
CA MET A 150 0.88 -15.74 4.99
C MET A 150 1.28 -16.84 4.02
N GLU A 151 0.63 -16.89 2.85
CA GLU A 151 0.80 -17.99 1.90
C GLU A 151 2.14 -17.95 1.16
N HIS A 152 2.61 -16.74 0.83
CA HIS A 152 3.82 -16.52 0.04
C HIS A 152 4.61 -15.32 0.55
N VAL A 153 5.92 -15.32 0.29
CA VAL A 153 6.80 -14.18 0.61
C VAL A 153 6.59 -13.07 -0.42
N LEU A 154 6.80 -13.40 -1.70
CA LEU A 154 6.79 -12.48 -2.82
C LEU A 154 5.89 -13.03 -3.91
N ASN A 155 4.80 -12.34 -4.22
CA ASN A 155 3.84 -12.81 -5.21
C ASN A 155 3.31 -14.23 -4.96
N GLY A 156 3.75 -15.20 -5.76
CA GLY A 156 3.46 -16.63 -5.60
C GLY A 156 4.64 -17.46 -5.12
N TRP A 157 5.72 -16.80 -4.70
CA TRP A 157 7.00 -17.40 -4.36
C TRP A 157 7.31 -17.35 -2.86
N GLY A 158 8.09 -18.34 -2.40
CA GLY A 158 8.32 -18.57 -0.99
C GLY A 158 7.16 -19.35 -0.36
N GLY A 159 7.48 -20.14 0.68
CA GLY A 159 6.51 -20.97 1.36
C GLY A 159 5.64 -20.21 2.35
N VAL A 160 4.73 -20.97 2.98
CA VAL A 160 3.78 -20.47 3.97
C VAL A 160 4.49 -20.19 5.30
N THR A 161 4.17 -19.05 5.94
CA THR A 161 4.51 -18.82 7.35
C THR A 161 3.26 -18.85 8.21
N ALA A 162 3.27 -19.67 9.25
CA ALA A 162 2.16 -19.87 10.17
C ALA A 162 2.60 -20.70 11.40
N LYS A 163 1.76 -20.69 12.44
CA LYS A 163 1.92 -21.59 13.59
C LYS A 163 1.99 -23.05 13.15
N GLY A 164 3.04 -23.75 13.56
CA GLY A 164 3.22 -25.19 13.28
C GLY A 164 3.54 -25.51 11.81
N VAL A 165 3.80 -24.50 10.97
CA VAL A 165 4.22 -24.67 9.57
C VAL A 165 5.67 -24.22 9.41
N ALA A 166 5.91 -22.92 9.45
CA ALA A 166 7.25 -22.34 9.45
C ALA A 166 7.22 -20.94 10.09
N GLN A 167 8.24 -20.63 10.88
CA GLN A 167 8.40 -19.30 11.46
C GLN A 167 8.91 -18.29 10.43
N VAL A 168 9.84 -18.71 9.55
CA VAL A 168 10.47 -17.85 8.55
C VAL A 168 10.43 -18.55 7.20
N GLN A 169 10.20 -17.78 6.14
CA GLN A 169 10.33 -18.19 4.75
C GLN A 169 11.04 -17.09 3.94
N TRP A 170 11.72 -17.47 2.87
CA TRP A 170 12.41 -16.55 1.96
C TRP A 170 12.11 -16.93 0.51
N SER A 171 12.38 -16.02 -0.43
CA SER A 171 12.30 -16.28 -1.87
C SER A 171 13.56 -15.80 -2.57
N CYS A 172 14.56 -16.68 -2.68
CA CYS A 172 15.86 -16.37 -3.29
C CYS A 172 16.12 -17.17 -4.58
N GLU A 173 15.19 -18.03 -4.97
CA GLU A 173 15.27 -18.76 -6.23
C GLU A 173 15.09 -17.78 -7.40
N GLN A 174 15.88 -18.01 -8.46
CA GLN A 174 15.74 -17.27 -9.73
C GLN A 174 14.36 -17.52 -10.33
N LYS A 175 13.73 -16.45 -10.80
CA LYS A 175 12.41 -16.52 -11.41
C LYS A 175 12.53 -16.41 -12.92
N PRO A 176 11.48 -16.80 -13.67
CA PRO A 176 11.49 -16.59 -15.11
C PRO A 176 11.68 -15.10 -15.41
N HIS A 177 12.70 -14.76 -16.19
CA HIS A 177 12.84 -13.40 -16.68
C HIS A 177 11.66 -13.06 -17.59
N LEU A 178 10.89 -12.06 -17.20
CA LEU A 178 9.77 -11.55 -17.96
C LEU A 178 10.08 -10.12 -18.37
N GLU A 179 9.88 -9.80 -19.64
CA GLU A 179 9.94 -8.40 -20.08
C GLU A 179 8.68 -7.67 -19.64
N ALA A 180 8.85 -6.42 -19.24
CA ALA A 180 7.71 -5.58 -18.93
C ALA A 180 6.88 -5.32 -20.21
N PRO A 181 5.54 -5.41 -20.16
CA PRO A 181 4.70 -5.07 -21.29
C PRO A 181 4.98 -3.66 -21.78
N ALA A 182 5.03 -3.49 -23.11
CA ALA A 182 5.05 -2.17 -23.73
C ALA A 182 3.91 -1.32 -23.16
N PHE A 183 4.16 -0.03 -22.94
CA PHE A 183 3.08 0.88 -22.58
C PHE A 183 2.03 0.79 -23.68
N LEU A 184 0.79 0.44 -23.31
CA LEU A 184 -0.32 0.67 -24.21
C LEU A 184 -0.29 2.16 -24.52
N PRO A 185 -0.21 2.57 -25.80
CA PRO A 185 -0.31 3.97 -26.12
C PRO A 185 -1.59 4.45 -25.47
N THR A 186 -1.49 5.48 -24.62
CA THR A 186 -2.68 6.20 -24.18
C THR A 186 -3.35 6.60 -25.48
N THR A 187 -4.51 6.02 -25.78
CA THR A 187 -5.31 6.49 -26.89
C THR A 187 -5.55 7.96 -26.60
N THR A 188 -4.83 8.81 -27.32
CA THR A 188 -5.16 10.23 -27.40
C THR A 188 -6.55 10.25 -27.96
N VAL A 189 -7.55 10.39 -27.08
CA VAL A 189 -8.90 10.75 -27.50
C VAL A 189 -8.71 12.04 -28.29
N PRO A 190 -8.99 12.06 -29.60
CA PRO A 190 -8.94 13.31 -30.35
C PRO A 190 -9.93 14.25 -29.67
N ALA A 191 -9.49 15.45 -29.33
CA ALA A 191 -10.37 16.51 -28.87
C ALA A 191 -11.25 16.94 -30.04
N THR A 192 -12.29 16.16 -30.32
CA THR A 192 -13.29 16.50 -31.33
C THR A 192 -14.65 16.06 -30.82
N THR A 193 -15.28 16.92 -30.02
CA THR A 193 -16.71 17.18 -30.22
C THR A 193 -17.06 18.54 -29.66
N THR A 194 -17.54 19.39 -30.56
CA THR A 194 -18.22 20.65 -30.35
C THR A 194 -19.16 20.61 -29.14
N LEU A 195 -19.11 21.65 -28.30
CA LEU A 195 -20.20 21.92 -27.35
C LEU A 195 -21.53 21.97 -28.13
N PRO A 196 -22.58 21.26 -27.69
CA PRO A 196 -23.91 21.53 -28.19
C PRO A 196 -24.37 22.89 -27.66
N THR A 197 -24.72 23.79 -28.57
CA THR A 197 -25.39 25.05 -28.26
C THR A 197 -26.73 24.73 -27.61
N THR A 198 -26.86 25.00 -26.31
CA THR A 198 -28.13 24.90 -25.59
C THR A 198 -28.99 26.12 -25.95
N THR A 199 -29.95 25.93 -26.85
CA THR A 199 -31.07 26.85 -27.02
C THR A 199 -32.05 26.69 -25.86
N GLY A 200 -32.31 27.77 -25.13
CA GLY A 200 -33.52 28.00 -24.35
C GLY A 200 -33.47 27.64 -22.86
N LEU A 201 -33.13 28.62 -22.01
CA LEU A 201 -33.66 28.66 -20.65
C LEU A 201 -35.03 29.35 -20.67
N PRO A 202 -36.09 28.79 -20.07
CA PRO A 202 -37.25 29.58 -19.68
C PRO A 202 -36.88 30.43 -18.46
N THR A 203 -37.15 31.73 -18.56
CA THR A 203 -36.97 32.71 -17.49
C THR A 203 -38.01 32.47 -16.39
N THR A 204 -37.60 31.95 -15.23
CA THR A 204 -38.44 31.98 -14.03
C THR A 204 -38.23 33.30 -13.30
N THR A 205 -39.25 34.16 -13.34
CA THR A 205 -39.30 35.42 -12.60
C THR A 205 -39.40 35.12 -11.10
N LEU A 206 -38.39 35.53 -10.32
CA LEU A 206 -38.46 35.51 -8.86
C LEU A 206 -39.33 36.67 -8.39
N VAL A 207 -40.44 36.36 -7.72
CA VAL A 207 -41.23 37.33 -6.95
C VAL A 207 -40.63 37.42 -5.55
N PRO A 208 -40.29 38.62 -5.04
CA PRO A 208 -39.74 38.74 -3.68
C PRO A 208 -40.88 38.67 -2.66
N THR A 209 -40.82 37.70 -1.75
CA THR A 209 -41.65 37.65 -0.55
C THR A 209 -41.01 38.48 0.56
N THR A 210 -41.68 39.57 0.96
CA THR A 210 -41.40 40.33 2.17
C THR A 210 -41.77 39.53 3.41
N THR A 211 -40.78 39.22 4.24
CA THR A 211 -41.00 38.61 5.57
C THR A 211 -41.22 39.72 6.60
N THR A 212 -42.43 39.84 7.13
CA THR A 212 -42.72 40.64 8.33
C THR A 212 -42.47 39.80 9.57
N LEU A 213 -41.57 40.24 10.46
CA LEU A 213 -41.45 39.71 11.82
C LEU A 213 -42.69 40.06 12.64
N PRO A 214 -43.20 39.16 13.50
CA PRO A 214 -44.03 39.57 14.62
C PRO A 214 -43.18 39.80 15.87
N THR A 215 -43.42 40.96 16.47
CA THR A 215 -43.14 41.30 17.86
C THR A 215 -44.18 40.66 18.77
N THR A 216 -43.71 39.90 19.78
CA THR A 216 -43.99 39.98 21.24
C THR A 216 -43.44 38.72 21.89
#